data_AF-X0TJG1-F1
#
_entry.id   AF-X0TJG1-F1
#
_cell.length_a   1.000
_cell.length_b   1.000
_cell.length_c   1.000
_cell.angle_alpha   90.00
_cell.angle_beta   90.00
_cell.angle_gamma   90.00
#
_symmetry.space_group_name_H-M   'P 1'
#
loop_
_entity.id
_entity.type
_entity.pdbx_description
1 polymer ?
#
loop_
_entity_poly.entity_id
_entity_poly.type
_entity_poly.pdbx_seq_one_letter_code
_entity_poly.pdbx_strand_id
1 'polypeptide(L)'
;ALRGLAHLVFQLSKNNKSVFVLKIGAFGEILSAIGATGFSSGLAGGESFHEEGLREKLSGYGRPINKWTYVSELFSYVNDEAIKRTDYKCNCLTCNGLLPGNAFSKKAHFLRRRMDTMKSLQKIDRPKRINFMLSRLEKSIKLASHYNKKHALLLSTDHLIKWRNVLESTKHWTHKDDSDKKAVDLDKLIHRTRTRRKK
;
A
#
# COMPACT_ATOMS: atom_id res chain seq x y z
N ALA A 1 15.42 -4.78 -0.66
CA ALA A 1 14.26 -4.77 -1.58
C ALA A 1 13.40 -3.49 -1.44
N LEU A 2 12.69 -3.26 -0.31
CA LEU A 2 11.70 -2.16 -0.19
C LEU A 2 12.26 -0.75 -0.41
N ARG A 3 13.43 -0.44 0.16
CA ARG A 3 14.09 0.87 -0.04
C ARG A 3 14.44 1.13 -1.52
N GLY A 4 14.85 0.10 -2.25
CA GLY A 4 15.15 0.21 -3.69
C GLY A 4 13.90 0.51 -4.51
N LEU A 5 12.78 -0.15 -4.20
CA LEU A 5 11.49 0.16 -4.82
C LEU A 5 11.02 1.59 -4.52
N ALA A 6 11.11 2.02 -3.25
CA ALA A 6 10.80 3.38 -2.86
C ALA A 6 11.67 4.41 -3.61
N HIS A 7 12.98 4.14 -3.74
CA HIS A 7 13.90 5.00 -4.47
C HIS A 7 13.55 5.07 -5.95
N LEU A 8 13.22 3.94 -6.59
CA LEU A 8 12.75 3.92 -7.96
C LEU A 8 11.49 4.77 -8.16
N VAL A 9 10.49 4.62 -7.28
CA VAL A 9 9.26 5.43 -7.30
C VAL A 9 9.59 6.91 -7.18
N PHE A 10 10.45 7.27 -6.24
CA PHE A 10 10.89 8.65 -6.06
C PHE A 10 11.55 9.19 -7.33
N GLN A 11 12.55 8.50 -7.88
CA GLN A 11 13.25 8.95 -9.09
C GLN A 11 12.31 9.10 -10.29
N LEU A 12 11.37 8.16 -10.48
CA LEU A 12 10.39 8.22 -11.56
C LEU A 12 9.40 9.38 -11.41
N SER A 13 9.14 9.84 -10.19
CA SER A 13 8.25 10.99 -9.93
C SER A 13 8.90 12.35 -10.20
N LYS A 14 10.17 12.38 -10.62
CA LYS A 14 10.88 13.61 -10.99
C LYS A 14 10.07 14.38 -12.04
N ASN A 15 10.05 15.72 -11.91
CA ASN A 15 9.32 16.62 -12.80
C ASN A 15 7.82 16.33 -12.88
N ASN A 16 7.20 15.92 -11.76
CA ASN A 16 5.77 15.63 -11.64
C ASN A 16 5.26 14.54 -12.62
N LYS A 17 6.15 13.65 -13.10
CA LYS A 17 5.74 12.52 -13.93
C LYS A 17 4.81 11.59 -13.16
N SER A 18 3.75 11.13 -13.82
CA SER A 18 2.79 10.23 -13.21
C SER A 18 3.39 8.84 -12.99
N VAL A 19 3.44 8.38 -11.74
CA VAL A 19 3.96 7.06 -11.36
C VAL A 19 2.85 6.22 -10.75
N PHE A 20 2.57 5.06 -11.37
CA PHE A 20 1.58 4.10 -10.89
C PHE A 20 2.26 2.81 -10.44
N VAL A 21 2.02 2.40 -9.20
CA VAL A 21 2.59 1.16 -8.64
C VAL A 21 1.55 0.06 -8.63
N LEU A 22 1.82 -1.07 -9.30
CA LEU A 22 0.88 -2.19 -9.37
C LEU A 22 1.23 -3.29 -8.35
N LYS A 23 0.19 -3.98 -7.86
CA LYS A 23 0.30 -5.17 -7.00
C LYS A 23 1.04 -4.97 -5.66
N ILE A 24 0.97 -3.76 -5.08
CA ILE A 24 1.64 -3.41 -3.80
C ILE A 24 0.72 -3.49 -2.57
N GLY A 25 -0.55 -3.90 -2.76
CA GLY A 25 -1.53 -4.06 -1.68
C GLY A 25 -1.73 -2.77 -0.86
N ALA A 26 -1.89 -2.93 0.45
CA ALA A 26 -2.11 -1.84 1.39
C ALA A 26 -0.91 -0.87 1.52
N PHE A 27 0.30 -1.27 1.14
CA PHE A 27 1.48 -0.41 1.28
C PHE A 27 1.65 0.61 0.14
N GLY A 28 0.77 0.58 -0.86
CA GLY A 28 0.75 1.58 -1.92
C GLY A 28 0.57 3.03 -1.42
N GLU A 29 -0.18 3.24 -0.33
CA GLU A 29 -0.33 4.56 0.32
C GLU A 29 1.02 5.14 0.76
N ILE A 30 1.94 4.27 1.21
CA ILE A 30 3.29 4.69 1.61
C ILE A 30 4.09 5.14 0.40
N LEU A 31 4.02 4.41 -0.71
CA LEU A 31 4.69 4.81 -1.94
C LEU A 31 4.08 6.09 -2.53
N SER A 32 2.79 6.33 -2.33
CA SER A 32 2.14 7.59 -2.69
C SER A 32 2.60 8.77 -1.83
N ALA A 33 2.94 8.54 -0.57
CA ALA A 33 3.58 9.56 0.25
C ALA A 33 5.00 9.91 -0.25
N ILE A 34 5.68 8.96 -0.89
CA ILE A 34 7.05 9.13 -1.40
C ILE A 34 7.08 9.83 -2.76
N GLY A 35 6.14 9.50 -3.67
CA GLY A 35 6.08 10.08 -5.01
C GLY A 35 5.10 9.42 -5.99
N ALA A 36 4.51 8.27 -5.66
CA ALA A 36 3.55 7.61 -6.56
C ALA A 36 2.24 8.39 -6.67
N THR A 37 1.81 8.66 -7.91
CA THR A 37 0.51 9.26 -8.23
C THR A 37 -0.65 8.36 -7.83
N GLY A 38 -0.47 7.05 -7.97
CA GLY A 38 -1.47 6.07 -7.58
C GLY A 38 -0.87 4.67 -7.47
N PHE A 39 -1.70 3.75 -7.03
CA PHE A 39 -1.32 2.34 -6.96
C PHE A 39 -2.53 1.45 -7.17
N SER A 40 -2.28 0.23 -7.61
CA SER A 40 -3.25 -0.85 -7.60
C SER A 40 -2.93 -1.79 -6.44
N SER A 41 -3.87 -1.90 -5.51
CA SER A 41 -3.98 -3.02 -4.59
C SER A 41 -4.85 -4.04 -5.29
N GLY A 42 -4.32 -5.22 -5.63
CA GLY A 42 -5.03 -6.28 -6.36
C GLY A 42 -6.25 -6.84 -5.62
N LEU A 43 -7.29 -6.02 -5.47
CA LEU A 43 -8.54 -6.26 -4.75
C LEU A 43 -9.41 -7.35 -5.36
N ALA A 44 -9.04 -7.82 -6.56
CA ALA A 44 -9.50 -9.05 -7.18
C ALA A 44 -8.34 -10.07 -7.18
N GLY A 45 -8.02 -10.56 -5.99
CA GLY A 45 -7.06 -11.63 -5.74
C GLY A 45 -7.63 -12.59 -4.70
N GLY A 46 -8.78 -13.26 -4.83
CA GLY A 46 -9.24 -14.05 -5.98
C GLY A 46 -9.00 -13.45 -7.34
N GLU A 47 -7.93 -13.94 -7.98
CA GLU A 47 -7.63 -13.97 -9.42
C GLU A 47 -8.46 -13.06 -10.34
N SER A 48 -7.78 -12.24 -11.16
CA SER A 48 -8.10 -11.97 -12.59
C SER A 48 -7.67 -10.56 -12.99
N PHE A 49 -6.54 -10.44 -13.66
CA PHE A 49 -6.46 -9.59 -14.84
C PHE A 49 -5.50 -10.27 -15.82
N HIS A 50 -5.98 -11.39 -16.36
CA HIS A 50 -5.51 -12.03 -17.59
C HIS A 50 -6.62 -12.98 -18.06
N GLU A 51 -7.39 -12.55 -19.05
CA GLU A 51 -8.66 -13.19 -19.49
C GLU A 51 -8.47 -14.50 -20.28
N GLU A 52 -7.23 -14.94 -20.54
CA GLU A 52 -6.97 -16.18 -21.28
C GLU A 52 -6.16 -17.22 -20.47
N GLY A 53 -5.66 -16.87 -19.29
CA GLY A 53 -4.83 -17.76 -18.46
C GLY A 53 -5.57 -18.47 -17.32
N LEU A 54 -6.88 -18.24 -17.15
CA LEU A 54 -7.68 -18.69 -15.99
C LEU A 54 -8.70 -19.79 -16.36
N ARG A 55 -8.26 -20.83 -17.05
CA ARG A 55 -8.95 -22.14 -17.01
C ARG A 55 -8.38 -23.09 -15.95
N GLU A 56 -7.21 -22.80 -15.39
CA GLU A 56 -6.71 -23.51 -14.22
C GLU A 56 -6.99 -22.70 -12.94
N LYS A 57 -7.94 -23.20 -12.14
CA LYS A 57 -8.18 -22.74 -10.78
C LYS A 57 -6.88 -22.86 -9.98
N LEU A 58 -6.27 -21.76 -9.54
CA LEU A 58 -5.23 -21.86 -8.50
C LEU A 58 -5.93 -22.17 -7.18
N SER A 59 -5.86 -23.43 -6.78
CA SER A 59 -6.10 -23.81 -5.39
C SER A 59 -4.97 -23.27 -4.52
N GLY A 60 -5.28 -22.28 -3.68
CA GLY A 60 -4.43 -21.88 -2.54
C GLY A 60 -3.68 -20.55 -2.65
N TYR A 61 -3.32 -20.00 -1.48
CA TYR A 61 -2.58 -18.76 -1.19
C TYR A 61 -3.36 -17.44 -0.99
N GLY A 62 -4.68 -17.42 -1.13
CA GLY A 62 -5.52 -16.27 -0.76
C GLY A 62 -6.11 -16.39 0.65
N ARG A 63 -6.05 -15.34 1.47
CA ARG A 63 -6.86 -15.30 2.70
C ARG A 63 -8.34 -15.27 2.30
N PRO A 64 -9.19 -16.15 2.84
CA PRO A 64 -10.59 -16.21 2.42
C PRO A 64 -11.31 -14.91 2.82
N ILE A 65 -11.73 -14.13 1.83
CA ILE A 65 -12.27 -12.78 2.04
C ILE A 65 -13.49 -12.76 2.99
N ASN A 66 -14.25 -13.85 3.04
CA ASN A 66 -15.38 -14.02 3.94
C ASN A 66 -14.98 -14.15 5.43
N LYS A 67 -13.72 -14.45 5.78
CA LYS A 67 -13.25 -14.61 7.17
C LYS A 67 -12.25 -13.55 7.62
N TRP A 68 -11.85 -12.64 6.73
CA TRP A 68 -10.82 -11.65 7.01
C TRP A 68 -11.27 -10.26 6.59
N THR A 69 -11.06 -9.28 7.47
CA THR A 69 -11.41 -7.88 7.25
C THR A 69 -10.15 -7.03 7.23
N TYR A 70 -10.02 -6.15 6.25
CA TYR A 70 -8.95 -5.17 6.21
C TYR A 70 -9.13 -4.12 7.29
N VAL A 71 -8.13 -3.90 8.12
CA VAL A 71 -8.11 -2.87 9.16
C VAL A 71 -7.07 -1.84 8.77
N SER A 72 -7.52 -0.66 8.32
CA SER A 72 -6.66 0.40 7.79
C SER A 72 -5.68 0.97 8.80
N GLU A 73 -6.05 0.93 10.07
CA GLU A 73 -5.32 1.38 11.24
C GLU A 73 -4.19 0.40 11.58
N LEU A 74 -4.24 -0.83 11.05
CA LEU A 74 -3.22 -1.87 11.22
C LEU A 74 -2.44 -2.15 9.93
N PHE A 75 -2.82 -1.55 8.80
CA PHE A 75 -2.31 -1.88 7.45
C PHE A 75 -2.36 -3.39 7.14
N SER A 76 -3.33 -4.11 7.69
CA SER A 76 -3.36 -5.57 7.61
C SER A 76 -4.78 -6.10 7.54
N TYR A 77 -4.91 -7.34 7.09
CA TYR A 77 -6.14 -8.12 7.22
C TYR A 77 -6.13 -8.84 8.56
N VAL A 78 -7.23 -8.77 9.29
CA VAL A 78 -7.43 -9.44 10.58
C VAL A 78 -8.61 -10.41 10.43
N ASN A 79 -8.51 -11.59 11.05
CA ASN A 79 -9.60 -12.55 11.06
C ASN A 79 -10.82 -11.94 11.76
N ASP A 80 -12.03 -12.21 11.26
CA ASP A 80 -13.24 -11.57 11.77
C ASP A 80 -13.53 -11.94 13.22
N GLU A 81 -13.29 -13.19 13.63
CA GLU A 81 -13.47 -13.62 15.02
C GLU A 81 -12.40 -13.03 15.95
N ALA A 82 -11.21 -12.75 15.42
CA ALA A 82 -10.18 -12.01 16.16
C ALA A 82 -10.57 -10.54 16.34
N ILE A 83 -11.01 -9.86 15.28
CA ILE A 83 -11.31 -8.42 15.36
C ILE A 83 -12.59 -8.14 16.17
N LYS A 84 -13.58 -9.04 16.16
CA LYS A 84 -14.78 -8.94 17.02
C LYS A 84 -14.45 -8.95 18.52
N ARG A 85 -13.33 -9.55 18.92
CA ARG A 85 -12.87 -9.57 20.33
C ARG A 85 -12.18 -8.26 20.74
N THR A 86 -11.93 -7.35 19.80
CA THR A 86 -11.30 -6.05 20.04
C THR A 86 -12.33 -4.94 20.16
N ASP A 87 -11.89 -3.74 20.52
CA ASP A 87 -12.69 -2.52 20.51
C ASP A 87 -12.71 -1.79 19.15
N TYR A 88 -12.25 -2.46 18.08
CA TYR A 88 -12.24 -1.88 16.74
C TYR A 88 -13.67 -1.58 16.23
N LYS A 89 -13.90 -0.32 15.86
CA LYS A 89 -15.09 0.13 15.13
C LYS A 89 -14.68 0.86 13.86
N CYS A 90 -15.34 0.52 12.75
CA CYS A 90 -15.06 1.20 11.49
C CYS A 90 -16.00 2.38 11.29
N ASN A 91 -15.45 3.59 11.25
CA ASN A 91 -16.20 4.83 11.05
C ASN A 91 -16.30 5.25 9.57
N CYS A 92 -16.08 4.33 8.63
CA CYS A 92 -16.26 4.66 7.21
C CYS A 92 -17.75 4.67 6.84
N LEU A 93 -18.11 5.45 5.83
CA LEU A 93 -19.50 5.58 5.35
C LEU A 93 -20.14 4.25 4.93
N THR A 94 -19.33 3.25 4.58
CA THR A 94 -19.80 1.91 4.21
C THR A 94 -20.10 1.05 5.43
N CYS A 95 -19.41 1.28 6.55
CA CYS A 95 -19.47 0.44 7.73
C CYS A 95 -20.39 1.00 8.82
N ASN A 96 -20.55 2.33 8.92
CA ASN A 96 -21.41 2.98 9.92
C ASN A 96 -21.21 2.44 11.35
N GLY A 97 -19.96 2.22 11.77
CA GLY A 97 -19.59 1.70 13.08
C GLY A 97 -19.56 0.17 13.18
N LEU A 98 -20.06 -0.56 12.18
CA LEU A 98 -20.12 -2.02 12.15
C LEU A 98 -18.95 -2.65 11.39
N LEU A 99 -18.68 -3.92 11.68
CA LEU A 99 -17.76 -4.73 10.88
C LEU A 99 -18.45 -5.19 9.58
N PRO A 100 -17.78 -5.11 8.41
CA PRO A 100 -18.35 -5.57 7.15
C PRO A 100 -18.55 -7.10 7.17
N GLY A 101 -19.81 -7.55 7.07
CA GLY A 101 -20.18 -8.96 7.26
C GLY A 101 -20.02 -9.87 6.04
N ASN A 102 -20.01 -9.33 4.82
CA ASN A 102 -19.95 -10.12 3.59
C ASN A 102 -18.84 -9.64 2.62
N ALA A 103 -18.50 -10.46 1.62
CA ALA A 103 -17.40 -10.16 0.70
C ALA A 103 -17.56 -8.81 -0.02
N PHE A 104 -18.79 -8.44 -0.41
CA PHE A 104 -19.08 -7.17 -1.07
C PHE A 104 -18.80 -5.98 -0.14
N SER A 105 -19.38 -5.99 1.07
CA SER A 105 -19.17 -4.95 2.09
C SER A 105 -17.70 -4.82 2.50
N LYS A 106 -16.95 -5.92 2.53
CA LYS A 106 -15.49 -5.91 2.81
C LYS A 106 -14.68 -5.26 1.71
N LYS A 107 -15.01 -5.54 0.44
CA LYS A 107 -14.39 -4.87 -0.72
C LYS A 107 -14.71 -3.37 -0.71
N ALA A 108 -15.96 -3.01 -0.47
CA ALA A 108 -16.40 -1.61 -0.39
C ALA A 108 -15.71 -0.87 0.76
N HIS A 109 -15.65 -1.47 1.96
CA HIS A 109 -14.88 -0.96 3.10
C HIS A 109 -13.42 -0.73 2.75
N PHE A 110 -12.75 -1.74 2.18
CA PHE A 110 -11.35 -1.60 1.77
C PHE A 110 -11.19 -0.43 0.81
N LEU A 111 -11.94 -0.40 -0.29
CA LEU A 111 -11.86 0.64 -1.31
C LEU A 111 -12.07 2.03 -0.70
N ARG A 112 -13.09 2.17 0.15
CA ARG A 112 -13.40 3.44 0.79
C ARG A 112 -12.26 3.93 1.67
N ARG A 113 -11.71 3.09 2.55
CA ARG A 113 -10.58 3.46 3.42
C ARG A 113 -9.34 3.90 2.62
N ARG A 114 -9.07 3.23 1.49
CA ARG A 114 -7.97 3.62 0.59
C ARG A 114 -8.22 4.97 -0.04
N MET A 115 -9.41 5.18 -0.61
CA MET A 115 -9.77 6.45 -1.25
C MET A 115 -9.71 7.61 -0.27
N ASP A 116 -10.21 7.44 0.95
CA ASP A 116 -10.17 8.47 1.98
C ASP A 116 -8.72 8.83 2.36
N THR A 117 -7.85 7.83 2.47
CA THR A 117 -6.41 8.06 2.71
C THR A 117 -5.76 8.80 1.54
N MET A 118 -6.02 8.36 0.30
CA MET A 118 -5.43 8.97 -0.89
C MET A 118 -5.88 10.40 -1.10
N LYS A 119 -7.16 10.69 -0.87
CA LYS A 119 -7.68 12.06 -0.86
C LYS A 119 -6.98 12.93 0.17
N SER A 120 -6.61 12.37 1.32
CA SER A 120 -5.87 13.11 2.35
C SER A 120 -4.43 13.37 1.92
N LEU A 121 -3.74 12.38 1.36
CA LEU A 121 -2.37 12.52 0.90
C LEU A 121 -2.23 13.52 -0.25
N GLN A 122 -3.16 13.50 -1.22
CA GLN A 122 -3.12 14.41 -2.38
C GLN A 122 -3.17 15.90 -2.01
N LYS A 123 -3.77 16.25 -0.87
CA LYS A 123 -3.95 17.64 -0.41
C LYS A 123 -2.74 18.26 0.27
N ILE A 124 -1.71 17.47 0.58
CA ILE A 124 -0.53 17.92 1.32
C ILE A 124 0.74 17.70 0.49
N ASP A 125 1.78 18.47 0.75
CA ASP A 125 3.09 18.38 0.12
C ASP A 125 3.87 17.15 0.61
N ARG A 126 4.86 16.71 -0.17
CA ARG A 126 5.61 15.46 0.07
C ARG A 126 6.19 15.34 1.49
N PRO A 127 6.89 16.35 2.06
CA PRO A 127 7.36 16.27 3.45
C PRO A 127 6.24 15.99 4.45
N LYS A 128 5.09 16.67 4.31
CA LYS A 128 3.92 16.43 5.15
C LYS A 128 3.28 15.07 4.90
N ARG A 129 3.25 14.56 3.65
CA ARG A 129 2.78 13.19 3.34
C ARG A 129 3.62 12.14 4.08
N ILE A 130 4.94 12.29 4.06
CA ILE A 130 5.88 11.38 4.74
C ILE A 130 5.60 11.40 6.25
N ASN A 131 5.54 12.57 6.87
CA ASN A 131 5.27 12.70 8.30
C ASN A 131 3.89 12.16 8.69
N PHE A 132 2.86 12.39 7.86
CA PHE A 132 1.53 11.83 8.05
C PHE A 132 1.57 10.29 8.06
N MET A 133 2.24 9.67 7.10
CA MET A 133 2.35 8.21 7.02
C MET A 133 3.21 7.62 8.14
N LEU A 134 4.26 8.30 8.58
CA LEU A 134 5.05 7.91 9.75
C LEU A 134 4.20 7.88 11.02
N SER A 135 3.44 8.95 11.27
CA SER A 135 2.52 9.00 12.41
C SER A 135 1.48 7.88 12.36
N ARG A 136 0.96 7.58 11.16
CA ARG A 136 0.03 6.45 10.98
C ARG A 136 0.68 5.12 11.32
N LEU A 137 1.88 4.83 10.80
CA LEU A 137 2.59 3.59 11.11
C LEU A 137 2.90 3.45 12.61
N GLU A 138 3.28 4.53 13.28
CA GLU A 138 3.52 4.52 14.72
C GLU A 138 2.23 4.20 15.51
N LYS A 139 1.11 4.80 15.11
CA LYS A 139 -0.21 4.46 15.67
C LYS A 139 -0.56 2.99 15.40
N SER A 140 -0.28 2.48 14.20
CA SER A 140 -0.51 1.07 13.85
C SER A 140 0.31 0.10 14.69
N ILE A 141 1.59 0.39 14.92
CA ILE A 141 2.47 -0.43 15.75
C ILE A 141 1.97 -0.46 17.20
N LYS A 142 1.59 0.71 17.74
CA LYS A 142 1.01 0.83 19.09
C LYS A 142 -0.30 0.06 19.21
N LEU A 143 -1.19 0.18 18.22
CA LEU A 143 -2.47 -0.51 18.19
C LEU A 143 -2.31 -2.04 18.09
N ALA A 144 -1.44 -2.52 17.21
CA ALA A 144 -1.12 -3.95 17.11
C ALA A 144 -0.57 -4.50 18.44
N SER A 145 0.33 -3.74 19.08
CA SER A 145 0.88 -4.12 20.39
C SER A 145 -0.18 -4.14 21.48
N HIS A 146 -1.10 -3.16 21.48
CA HIS A 146 -2.23 -3.12 22.40
C HIS A 146 -3.13 -4.35 22.22
N TYR A 147 -3.48 -4.70 20.99
CA TYR A 147 -4.31 -5.85 20.67
C TYR A 147 -3.65 -7.18 21.01
N ASN A 148 -2.34 -7.32 20.77
CA ASN A 148 -1.61 -8.52 21.17
C ASN A 148 -1.63 -8.69 22.70
N LYS A 149 -1.46 -7.61 23.47
CA LYS A 149 -1.45 -7.65 24.95
C LYS A 149 -2.84 -7.86 25.55
N LYS A 150 -3.85 -7.10 25.11
CA LYS A 150 -5.19 -7.06 25.72
C LYS A 150 -6.09 -8.19 25.23
N HIS A 151 -5.92 -8.62 23.98
CA HIS A 151 -6.83 -9.56 23.31
C HIS A 151 -6.15 -10.85 22.85
N ALA A 152 -4.89 -11.08 23.24
CA ALA A 152 -4.09 -12.25 22.87
C ALA A 152 -4.04 -12.48 21.34
N LEU A 153 -4.02 -11.40 20.56
CA LEU A 153 -3.83 -11.50 19.11
C LEU A 153 -2.34 -11.70 18.76
N LEU A 154 -2.09 -12.26 17.57
CA LEU A 154 -0.73 -12.49 17.04
C LEU A 154 -0.48 -11.61 15.80
N LEU A 155 -0.57 -10.29 15.98
CA LEU A 155 -0.33 -9.33 14.90
C LEU A 155 1.16 -9.01 14.81
N SER A 156 1.81 -9.39 13.70
CA SER A 156 3.20 -9.01 13.42
C SER A 156 3.32 -7.52 13.09
N THR A 157 4.33 -6.86 13.66
CA THR A 157 4.66 -5.44 13.40
C THR A 157 5.89 -5.26 12.51
N ASP A 158 6.59 -6.34 12.15
CA ASP A 158 7.89 -6.27 11.46
C ASP A 158 7.80 -5.54 10.13
N HIS A 159 6.73 -5.78 9.39
CA HIS A 159 6.48 -5.14 8.11
C HIS A 159 6.19 -3.64 8.28
N LEU A 160 5.50 -3.23 9.36
CA LEU A 160 5.26 -1.82 9.67
C LEU A 160 6.56 -1.10 10.01
N ILE A 161 7.42 -1.74 10.81
CA ILE A 161 8.74 -1.23 11.18
C ILE A 161 9.61 -1.07 9.92
N LYS A 162 9.64 -2.08 9.05
CA LYS A 162 10.38 -2.02 7.77
C LYS A 162 9.93 -0.84 6.91
N TRP A 163 8.62 -0.61 6.79
CA TRP A 163 8.09 0.51 6.02
C TRP A 163 8.31 1.87 6.69
N ARG A 164 8.26 1.94 8.02
CA ARG A 164 8.61 3.14 8.79
C ARG A 164 10.06 3.53 8.52
N ASN A 165 10.98 2.57 8.60
CA ASN A 165 12.39 2.80 8.31
C ASN A 165 12.63 3.26 6.87
N VAL A 166 11.85 2.76 5.90
CA VAL A 166 11.88 3.26 4.52
C VAL A 166 11.48 4.73 4.47
N LEU A 167 10.34 5.11 5.06
CA LEU A 167 9.88 6.51 5.10
C LEU A 167 10.86 7.45 5.81
N GLU A 168 11.45 7.01 6.93
CA GLU A 168 12.50 7.77 7.62
C GLU A 168 13.67 8.05 6.67
N SER A 169 14.11 7.03 5.92
CA SER A 169 15.22 7.18 4.98
C SER A 169 14.90 8.11 3.80
N THR A 170 13.62 8.35 3.47
CA THR A 170 13.21 9.16 2.31
C THR A 170 13.01 10.65 2.61
N LYS A 171 12.98 11.05 3.90
CA LYS A 171 12.80 12.45 4.33
C LYS A 171 13.79 13.40 3.66
N HIS A 172 15.03 12.96 3.53
CA HIS A 172 16.13 13.76 3.00
C HIS A 172 16.36 13.57 1.50
N TRP A 173 15.53 12.78 0.82
CA TRP A 173 15.68 12.61 -0.62
C TRP A 173 15.23 13.86 -1.35
N THR A 174 16.14 14.39 -2.15
CA THR A 174 15.92 15.48 -3.09
C THR A 174 16.20 14.98 -4.49
N HIS A 175 15.52 15.55 -5.48
CA HIS A 175 15.96 15.37 -6.85
C HIS A 175 17.24 16.18 -7.01
N LYS A 176 18.36 15.52 -7.32
CA LYS A 176 19.54 16.26 -7.76
C LYS A 176 19.17 16.98 -9.06
N ASP A 177 19.58 18.24 -9.17
CA ASP A 177 19.56 18.98 -10.43
C ASP A 177 20.38 18.21 -11.48
N ASP A 178 20.03 18.37 -12.76
CA ASP A 178 20.57 17.61 -13.90
C ASP A 178 22.06 17.86 -14.20
N SER A 179 22.87 18.28 -13.22
CA SER A 179 24.32 18.47 -13.36
C SER A 179 25.13 17.17 -13.21
N ASP A 180 24.52 16.05 -12.78
CA ASP A 180 25.18 14.73 -12.80
C ASP A 180 25.20 14.17 -14.24
N LYS A 181 26.27 14.49 -15.01
CA LYS A 181 26.61 13.99 -16.37
C LYS A 181 26.73 12.45 -16.51
N LYS A 182 26.36 11.68 -15.48
CA LYS A 182 26.33 10.21 -15.45
C LYS A 182 24.93 9.63 -15.18
N ALA A 183 23.87 10.44 -15.25
CA ALA A 183 22.52 9.90 -15.17
C ALA A 183 22.25 8.96 -16.36
N VAL A 184 21.86 7.72 -16.07
CA VAL A 184 21.39 6.78 -17.08
C VAL A 184 20.16 7.40 -17.74
N ASP A 185 20.29 7.75 -19.01
CA ASP A 185 19.19 8.21 -19.85
C ASP A 185 18.16 7.07 -19.96
N LEU A 186 17.14 7.16 -19.12
CA LEU A 186 16.04 6.21 -19.03
C LEU A 186 15.27 6.13 -20.35
N ASP A 187 15.17 7.22 -21.10
CA ASP A 187 14.48 7.25 -22.39
C ASP A 187 15.26 6.45 -23.43
N LYS A 188 16.60 6.59 -23.44
CA LYS A 188 17.50 5.76 -24.25
C LYS A 188 17.45 4.28 -23.87
N LEU A 189 17.33 3.97 -22.57
CA LEU A 189 17.20 2.59 -22.09
C LEU A 189 15.85 1.96 -22.49
N ILE A 190 14.75 2.71 -22.35
CA ILE A 190 13.41 2.29 -22.76
C ILE A 190 13.37 2.06 -24.28
N HIS A 191 13.98 2.95 -25.06
CA HIS A 191 14.04 2.81 -26.52
C HIS A 191 14.80 1.55 -26.95
N ARG A 192 15.98 1.29 -26.37
CA ARG A 192 16.77 0.06 -26.62
C ARG A 192 16.01 -1.21 -26.28
N THR A 193 15.21 -1.18 -25.23
CA THR A 193 14.42 -2.34 -24.80
C THR A 193 13.25 -2.59 -25.75
N ARG A 194 12.63 -1.53 -26.27
CA ARG A 194 11.54 -1.63 -27.26
C ARG A 194 12.02 -2.11 -28.63
N THR A 195 13.21 -1.70 -29.06
CA THR A 195 13.78 -2.13 -30.35
C THR A 195 14.29 -3.56 -30.33
N ARG A 196 14.79 -4.06 -29.18
CA ARG A 196 15.18 -5.47 -29.01
C ARG A 196 14.02 -6.47 -29.07
N ARG A 197 12.77 -6.04 -28.86
CA ARG A 197 11.58 -6.90 -28.96
C ARG A 197 11.02 -7.04 -30.38
N LYS A 198 11.58 -6.33 -31.37
CA LYS A 198 11.15 -6.38 -32.78
C LYS A 198 12.07 -7.23 -33.67
N LYS A 199 12.97 -8.01 -33.08
CA LYS A 199 13.76 -9.07 -33.73
C LYS A 199 13.46 -10.37 -33.02
#